data_AF-A0A962IGU5-F1
#
_entry.id   AF-A0A962IGU5-F1
#
_cell.length_a   1.000
_cell.length_b   1.000
_cell.length_c   1.000
_cell.angle_alpha   90.00
_cell.angle_beta   90.00
_cell.angle_gamma   90.00
#
_symmetry.space_group_name_H-M   'P 1'
#
loop_
_entity.id
_entity.type
_entity.pdbx_description
1 polymer ?
#
loop_
_entity_poly.entity_id
_entity_poly.type
_entity_poly.pdbx_seq_one_letter_code
_entity_poly.pdbx_strand_id
1 'polypeptide(L)' 'DFLMQELNREANTIGSKSNDSETTQAAVDLKVLIEQMREQIQNIE' A
#
# COMPACT_ATOMS: atom_id res chain seq x y z
N ASP A 1 -0.39 -12.90 2.03
CA ASP A 1 -1.62 -12.32 2.61
C ASP A 1 -1.46 -11.46 3.86
N PHE A 2 -1.06 -11.98 5.02
CA PHE A 2 -1.00 -11.17 6.26
C PHE A 2 -0.19 -9.88 6.10
N LEU A 3 1.05 -9.97 5.60
CA LEU A 3 1.90 -8.79 5.38
C LEU A 3 1.30 -7.81 4.37
N MET A 4 0.66 -8.31 3.30
CA MET A 4 0.01 -7.44 2.32
C MET A 4 -1.17 -6.68 2.93
N GLN A 5 -1.91 -7.31 3.84
CA GLN A 5 -2.99 -6.65 4.59
C GLN A 5 -2.46 -5.58 5.54
N GLU A 6 -1.42 -5.89 6.33
CA GLU A 6 -0.85 -4.93 7.26
C GLU A 6 -0.19 -3.74 6.54
N LEU A 7 0.51 -3.97 5.42
CA LEU A 7 1.07 -2.89 4.60
C LEU A 7 -0.02 -2.00 4.01
N ASN A 8 -1.12 -2.58 3.51
CA ASN A 8 -2.26 -1.82 3.01
C ASN A 8 -2.91 -0.98 4.13
N ARG A 9 -3.01 -1.54 5.34
CA ARG A 9 -3.54 -0.83 6.51
C ARG A 9 -2.68 0.37 6.89
N GLU A 10 -1.37 0.20 6.87
CA GLU A 10 -0.43 1.27 7.15
C GLU A 10 -0.49 2.36 6.08
N ALA A 11 -0.49 2.00 4.79
CA ALA A 11 -0.62 2.95 3.69
C ALA A 11 -1.93 3.77 3.76
N ASN A 12 -3.04 3.14 4.14
CA ASN A 12 -4.30 3.87 4.39
C ASN A 12 -4.21 4.82 5.59
N THR A 13 -3.50 4.43 6.65
CA THR A 13 -3.31 5.30 7.83
C THR A 13 -2.47 6.52 7.47
N ILE A 14 -1.38 6.34 6.73
CA ILE A 14 -0.53 7.43 6.23
C ILE A 14 -1.36 8.37 5.35
N GLY A 15 -2.04 7.84 4.33
CA GLY A 15 -2.83 8.67 3.41
C GLY A 15 -4.01 9.40 4.06
N SER A 16 -4.69 8.78 5.03
CA SER A 16 -5.85 9.39 5.70
C SER A 16 -5.51 10.40 6.80
N LYS A 17 -4.29 10.36 7.34
CA LYS A 17 -3.82 11.29 8.39
C LYS A 17 -2.80 12.30 7.90
N SER A 18 -2.37 12.22 6.64
CA SER A 18 -1.45 13.19 6.05
C SER A 18 -2.18 14.52 5.76
N ASN A 19 -1.54 15.63 6.15
CA ASN A 19 -1.96 16.98 5.75
C ASN A 19 -1.16 17.49 4.53
N ASP A 20 -0.14 16.74 4.11
CA ASP A 20 0.73 17.09 3.00
C ASP A 20 0.31 16.31 1.75
N SER A 21 0.18 17.03 0.63
CA SER A 21 -0.33 16.46 -0.62
C SER A 21 0.64 15.47 -1.25
N GLU A 22 1.95 15.70 -1.14
CA GLU A 22 2.96 14.79 -1.68
C GLU A 22 2.96 13.47 -0.91
N THR A 23 2.86 13.54 0.42
CA THR A 23 2.76 12.38 1.30
C THR A 23 1.48 11.58 1.05
N THR A 24 0.34 12.25 0.82
CA THR A 24 -0.91 11.59 0.46
C THR A 24 -0.79 10.86 -0.89
N GLN A 25 -0.16 11.50 -1.88
CA GLN A 25 0.09 10.87 -3.18
C GLN A 25 1.03 9.66 -3.05
N ALA A 26 2.12 9.80 -2.28
CA ALA A 26 3.04 8.70 -2.00
C ALA A 26 2.33 7.50 -1.34
N ALA A 27 1.35 7.74 -0.46
CA ALA A 27 0.54 6.68 0.14
C ALA A 27 -0.36 5.97 -0.89
N VAL A 28 -0.87 6.67 -1.90
CA VAL A 28 -1.62 6.08 -3.02
C VAL A 28 -0.70 5.21 -3.86
N ASP A 29 0.48 5.72 -4.22
CA ASP A 29 1.46 4.99 -5.03
C ASP A 29 1.94 3.73 -4.30
N LEU A 30 2.14 3.83 -2.98
CA LEU A 30 2.48 2.70 -2.11
C LEU A 30 1.41 1.60 -2.17
N LYS A 31 0.12 1.95 -2.19
CA LYS A 31 -0.98 0.97 -2.32
C LYS A 31 -0.93 0.23 -3.65
N VAL A 32 -0.57 0.92 -4.74
CA VAL A 32 -0.39 0.28 -6.05
C VAL A 32 0.75 -0.74 -6.00
N LEU A 33 1.88 -0.38 -5.39
CA LEU A 33 3.02 -1.30 -5.24
C LEU A 33 2.66 -2.52 -4.39
N ILE A 34 1.88 -2.35 -3.31
CA ILE A 34 1.44 -3.47 -2.46
C ILE A 34 0.56 -4.45 -3.24
N GLU A 35 -0.36 -3.97 -4.07
CA GLU A 35 -1.18 -4.85 -4.91
C GLU A 35 -0.33 -5.57 -5.98
N GLN A 36 0.63 -4.88 -6.59
CA GLN A 36 1.57 -5.53 -7.53
C GLN A 36 2.40 -6.64 -6.84
N MET A 37 2.87 -6.40 -5.61
CA MET A 37 3.57 -7.43 -4.82
C MET A 37 2.66 -8.62 -4.53
N ARG A 38 1.38 -8.37 -4.23
CA ARG A 38 0.40 -9.44 -3.99
C ARG A 38 0.19 -10.30 -5.24
N GLU A 39 0.00 -9.67 -6.40
CA GLU A 39 -0.13 -10.37 -7.68
C GLU A 39 1.12 -11.21 -8.00
N GLN A 40 2.32 -10.67 -7.77
CA GLN A 40 3.57 -11.40 -7.98
C GLN A 40 3.67 -12.65 -7.12
N ILE A 41 3.29 -12.58 -5.84
CA ILE A 41 3.28 -13.73 -4.94
C ILE A 41 2.32 -14.81 -5.46
N GLN A 42 1.11 -14.42 -5.87
CA GLN A 42 0.11 -15.35 -6.41
C GLN A 42 0.55 -16.03 -7.71
N ASN A 43 1.37 -15.38 -8.54
CA ASN A 43 1.86 -15.94 -9.80
C ASN A 43 2.96 -17.00 -9.62
N ILE A 44 3.59 -17.09 -8.45
CA ILE A 44 4.71 -18.01 -8.16
C ILE A 44 4.23 -19.24 -7.35
N GLU A 45 3.06 -19.15 -6.70
CA GLU A 45 2.34 -20.27 -6.08
C GLU A 45 1.72 -21.20 -7.13
#